data_AF-A0A3D3ECA3-F1
#
_entry.id   AF-A0A3D3ECA3-F1
#
_cell.length_a   1.000
_cell.length_b   1.000
_cell.length_c   1.000
_cell.angle_alpha   90.00
_cell.angle_beta   90.00
_cell.angle_gamma   90.00
#
_symmetry.space_group_name_H-M   'P 1'
#
loop_
_entity.id
_entity.type
_entity.pdbx_description
1 polymer ?
#
loop_
_entity_poly.entity_id
_entity_poly.type
_entity_poly.pdbx_seq_one_letter_code
_entity_poly.pdbx_strand_id
1 'polypeptide(L)'
;MTPHDDDISPLPSGTLSAGNLPALDGNDWPVFTPGWVWMVGGGPGDPGLITLHALNALQQADVIIYDALVDSALLRWARPDAAVEYAGKRGGKPSPNQRDISLRLIELARQNKRVLRLKGGDPFVFGRGGEEAQTLIQHGIRLRVVPGISAGIGGLAYAGIPVTHRDVNQSVTF
;
A
#
# COMPACT_ATOMS: atom_id res chain seq x y z
N MET A 1 22.50 -36.54 -26.27
CA MET A 1 22.30 -35.08 -26.39
C MET A 1 21.03 -34.75 -25.61
N THR A 2 21.18 -34.67 -24.29
CA THR A 2 20.12 -34.31 -23.34
C THR A 2 20.25 -32.80 -23.06
N PRO A 3 19.15 -32.04 -23.01
CA PRO A 3 19.22 -30.61 -22.76
C PRO A 3 19.55 -30.34 -21.29
N HIS A 4 20.24 -29.21 -21.11
CA HIS A 4 20.61 -28.54 -19.88
C HIS A 4 19.56 -28.61 -18.77
N ASP A 5 19.89 -29.34 -17.70
CA ASP A 5 19.43 -29.02 -16.35
C ASP A 5 20.15 -27.73 -15.94
N ASP A 6 19.51 -26.60 -16.22
CA ASP A 6 19.99 -25.30 -15.74
C ASP A 6 19.81 -25.22 -14.22
N ASP A 7 20.95 -24.93 -13.61
CA ASP A 7 21.26 -24.73 -12.21
C ASP A 7 20.35 -23.65 -11.58
N ILE A 8 19.16 -24.04 -11.10
CA ILE A 8 18.34 -23.18 -10.23
C ILE A 8 18.94 -23.27 -8.83
N SER A 9 19.91 -22.39 -8.56
CA SER A 9 20.37 -22.14 -7.19
C SER A 9 19.16 -21.89 -6.28
N PRO A 10 19.10 -22.47 -5.06
CA PRO A 10 17.96 -22.28 -4.18
C PRO A 10 17.78 -20.78 -3.90
N LEU A 11 16.55 -20.28 -4.11
CA LEU A 11 16.17 -18.92 -3.72
C LEU A 11 16.56 -18.73 -2.25
N PRO A 12 17.30 -17.67 -1.90
CA PRO A 12 17.72 -17.47 -0.53
C PRO A 12 16.49 -17.41 0.38
N SER A 13 16.38 -18.36 1.30
CA SER A 13 15.39 -18.36 2.37
C SER A 13 15.82 -17.31 3.40
N GLY A 14 15.70 -16.04 3.02
CA GLY A 14 15.93 -14.90 3.89
C GLY A 14 14.60 -14.41 4.43
N THR A 15 14.43 -14.46 5.75
CA THR A 15 13.56 -13.51 6.44
C THR A 15 13.94 -12.11 5.95
N LEU A 16 13.00 -11.37 5.37
CA LEU A 16 13.18 -9.94 5.06
C LEU A 16 13.40 -9.21 6.38
N SER A 17 14.66 -9.13 6.80
CA SER A 17 15.11 -8.23 7.85
C SER A 17 14.79 -6.81 7.37
N ALA A 18 14.05 -6.05 8.19
CA ALA A 18 13.68 -4.68 7.88
C ALA A 18 14.95 -3.89 7.44
N GLY A 19 15.01 -3.47 6.18
CA GLY A 19 16.07 -2.59 5.68
C GLY A 19 16.67 -2.89 4.31
N ASN A 20 16.60 -4.13 3.78
CA ASN A 20 17.22 -4.45 2.49
C ASN A 20 16.19 -4.83 1.43
N LEU A 21 15.53 -3.83 0.86
CA LEU A 21 14.89 -4.01 -0.45
C LEU A 21 15.96 -4.39 -1.48
N PRO A 22 15.63 -5.23 -2.48
CA PRO A 22 16.58 -5.51 -3.56
C PRO A 22 16.98 -4.21 -4.27
N ALA A 23 18.19 -4.13 -4.81
CA ALA A 23 18.59 -2.97 -5.59
C ALA A 23 17.63 -2.78 -6.78
N LEU A 24 17.29 -1.54 -7.10
CA LEU A 24 16.65 -1.20 -8.37
C LEU A 24 17.76 -1.01 -9.40
N ASP A 25 17.76 -1.81 -10.45
CA ASP A 25 18.82 -1.74 -11.46
C ASP A 25 18.92 -0.32 -12.05
N GLY A 26 20.05 0.34 -11.80
CA GLY A 26 20.35 1.68 -12.30
C GLY A 26 19.61 2.84 -11.62
N ASN A 27 18.88 2.64 -10.52
CA ASN A 27 18.18 3.71 -9.80
C ASN A 27 18.12 3.45 -8.27
N ASP A 28 18.00 4.51 -7.48
CA ASP A 28 17.70 4.37 -6.05
C ASP A 28 16.21 4.15 -5.81
N TRP A 29 15.89 3.47 -4.70
CA TRP A 29 14.52 3.48 -4.19
C TRP A 29 14.10 4.91 -3.90
N PRO A 30 12.88 5.30 -4.29
CA PRO A 30 12.45 6.65 -4.04
C PRO A 30 12.43 6.99 -2.54
N VAL A 31 12.98 8.15 -2.22
CA VAL A 31 12.96 8.70 -0.87
C VAL A 31 11.58 9.27 -0.55
N PHE A 32 11.05 8.90 0.62
CA PHE A 32 9.82 9.48 1.15
C PHE A 32 10.17 10.85 1.74
N THR A 33 9.99 11.92 0.97
CA THR A 33 10.34 13.28 1.41
C THR A 33 9.40 13.80 2.52
N PRO A 34 9.92 14.45 3.58
CA PRO A 34 9.11 15.15 4.57
C PRO A 34 8.09 16.12 3.95
N GLY A 35 6.90 16.21 4.55
CA GLY A 35 5.80 17.04 4.05
C GLY A 35 5.02 16.45 2.87
N TRP A 36 5.35 15.22 2.45
CA TRP A 36 4.58 14.48 1.46
C TRP A 36 3.61 13.52 2.11
N VAL A 37 2.54 13.22 1.38
CA VAL A 37 1.67 12.07 1.63
C VAL A 37 1.99 11.00 0.60
N TRP A 38 2.15 9.76 1.04
CA TRP A 38 2.11 8.60 0.14
C TRP A 38 0.84 7.82 0.42
N MET A 39 0.00 7.63 -0.60
CA MET A 39 -1.22 6.82 -0.52
C MET A 39 -0.94 5.46 -1.12
N VAL A 40 -1.02 4.43 -0.29
CA VAL A 40 -0.40 3.14 -0.56
C VAL A 40 -1.40 2.02 -0.39
N GLY A 41 -1.50 1.15 -1.40
CA GLY A 41 -2.29 -0.08 -1.32
C GLY A 41 -1.59 -1.15 -0.49
N GLY A 42 -2.31 -1.68 0.50
CA GLY A 42 -1.87 -2.78 1.37
C GLY A 42 -2.21 -4.17 0.83
N GLY A 43 -2.88 -4.27 -0.31
CA GLY A 43 -3.31 -5.56 -0.84
C GLY A 43 -4.55 -6.12 -0.12
N PRO A 44 -5.01 -7.33 -0.49
CA PRO A 44 -6.29 -7.87 -0.04
C PRO A 44 -6.26 -8.55 1.35
N GLY A 45 -5.11 -8.57 2.03
CA GLY A 45 -4.97 -9.11 3.38
C GLY A 45 -3.62 -9.79 3.61
N ASP A 46 -3.24 -10.72 2.73
CA ASP A 46 -1.95 -11.42 2.83
C ASP A 46 -0.78 -10.42 2.73
N PRO A 47 0.06 -10.30 3.77
CA PRO A 47 1.22 -9.40 3.76
C PRO A 47 2.17 -9.64 2.58
N GLY A 48 2.26 -10.87 2.07
CA GLY A 48 3.11 -11.22 0.91
C GLY A 48 2.66 -10.58 -0.41
N LEU A 49 1.43 -10.04 -0.47
CA LEU A 49 0.90 -9.34 -1.65
C LEU A 49 1.18 -7.83 -1.64
N ILE A 50 1.93 -7.33 -0.66
CA ILE A 50 2.39 -5.94 -0.67
C ILE A 50 3.38 -5.71 -1.81
N THR A 51 3.40 -4.49 -2.37
CA THR A 51 4.43 -4.11 -3.34
C THR A 51 5.74 -3.69 -2.65
N LEU A 52 6.88 -3.82 -3.33
CA LEU A 52 8.16 -3.33 -2.80
C LEU A 52 8.12 -1.81 -2.51
N HIS A 53 7.40 -1.03 -3.31
CA HIS A 53 7.19 0.40 -3.02
C HIS A 53 6.37 0.65 -1.75
N ALA A 54 5.41 -0.23 -1.44
CA ALA A 54 4.64 -0.12 -0.21
C ALA A 54 5.48 -0.49 1.02
N LEU A 55 6.33 -1.52 0.92
CA LEU A 55 7.32 -1.84 1.95
C LEU A 55 8.34 -0.69 2.15
N ASN A 56 8.83 -0.10 1.05
CA ASN A 56 9.68 1.08 1.07
C ASN A 56 9.03 2.26 1.81
N ALA A 57 7.73 2.48 1.59
CA ALA A 57 6.99 3.54 2.25
C ALA A 57 6.84 3.29 3.76
N LEU A 58 6.48 2.07 4.15
CA LEU A 58 6.34 1.64 5.55
C LEU A 58 7.61 1.87 6.36
N GLN A 59 8.77 1.52 5.79
CA GLN A 59 10.06 1.64 6.45
C GLN A 59 10.56 3.09 6.60
N GLN A 60 9.97 4.05 5.86
CA GLN A 60 10.38 5.45 5.89
C GLN A 60 9.38 6.39 6.58
N ALA A 61 8.11 6.00 6.71
CA ALA A 61 7.03 6.87 7.18
C ALA A 61 7.18 7.31 8.65
N ASP A 62 7.00 8.60 8.94
CA ASP A 62 6.96 9.10 10.33
C ASP A 62 5.61 8.81 10.99
N VAL A 63 4.54 8.82 10.20
CA VAL A 63 3.18 8.55 10.66
C VAL A 63 2.43 7.72 9.62
N ILE A 64 1.70 6.72 10.09
CA ILE A 64 0.93 5.79 9.28
C ILE A 64 -0.55 5.92 9.67
N ILE A 65 -1.38 6.34 8.72
CA ILE A 65 -2.83 6.40 8.84
C ILE A 65 -3.43 5.27 8.04
N TYR A 66 -4.07 4.29 8.69
CA TYR A 66 -4.58 3.07 8.05
C TYR A 66 -6.07 2.85 8.26
N ASP A 67 -6.77 2.22 7.31
CA ASP A 67 -8.20 1.90 7.42
C ASP A 67 -8.47 0.50 8.04
N ALA A 68 -9.76 0.15 8.14
CA ALA A 68 -10.22 -1.10 8.75
C ALA A 68 -9.85 -2.37 7.97
N LEU A 69 -9.56 -2.25 6.67
CA LEU A 69 -9.33 -3.40 5.78
C LEU A 69 -7.85 -3.78 5.68
N VAL A 70 -6.97 -2.95 6.23
CA VAL A 70 -5.53 -3.22 6.29
C VAL A 70 -5.24 -4.28 7.34
N ASP A 71 -4.52 -5.33 6.95
CA ASP A 71 -4.02 -6.32 7.90
C ASP A 71 -2.94 -5.69 8.80
N SER A 72 -3.12 -5.81 10.12
CA SER A 72 -2.20 -5.29 11.13
C SER A 72 -0.79 -5.86 11.04
N ALA A 73 -0.59 -7.00 10.38
CA ALA A 73 0.72 -7.58 10.12
C ALA A 73 1.64 -6.67 9.31
N LEU A 74 1.09 -5.89 8.38
CA LEU A 74 1.86 -4.91 7.60
C LEU A 74 2.49 -3.83 8.49
N LEU A 75 1.83 -3.47 9.58
CA LEU A 75 2.30 -2.45 10.51
C LEU A 75 3.56 -2.88 11.26
N ARG A 76 3.87 -4.19 11.32
CA ARG A 76 5.12 -4.70 11.91
C ARG A 76 6.36 -4.39 11.05
N TRP A 77 6.17 -4.00 9.80
CA TRP A 77 7.25 -3.58 8.90
C TRP A 77 7.46 -2.07 8.87
N ALA A 78 6.65 -1.32 9.63
CA ALA A 78 6.88 0.10 9.86
C ALA A 78 8.22 0.32 10.56
N ARG A 79 8.80 1.52 10.38
CA ARG A 79 9.92 1.93 11.24
C ARG A 79 9.49 1.89 12.73
N PRO A 80 10.38 1.52 13.67
CA PRO A 80 10.01 1.36 15.08
C PRO A 80 9.36 2.59 15.73
N ASP A 81 9.77 3.79 15.35
CA ASP A 81 9.25 5.05 15.93
C ASP A 81 8.07 5.66 15.16
N ALA A 82 7.52 4.96 14.16
CA ALA A 82 6.39 5.47 13.41
C ALA A 82 5.16 5.60 14.33
N ALA A 83 4.52 6.77 14.30
CA ALA A 83 3.20 6.92 14.90
C ALA A 83 2.17 6.18 14.05
N VAL A 84 1.32 5.35 14.66
CA VAL A 84 0.30 4.58 13.96
C VAL A 84 -1.10 5.06 14.38
N GLU A 85 -1.84 5.61 13.42
CA GLU A 85 -3.16 6.19 13.60
C GLU A 85 -4.21 5.39 12.83
N TYR A 86 -5.21 4.84 13.53
CA TYR A 86 -6.33 4.16 12.90
C TYR A 86 -7.36 5.17 12.38
N ALA A 87 -7.72 5.08 11.11
CA ALA A 87 -8.68 5.95 10.43
C ALA A 87 -10.15 5.49 10.59
N GLY A 88 -10.40 4.34 11.21
CA GLY A 88 -11.75 3.86 11.54
C GLY A 88 -12.18 4.27 12.96
N LYS A 89 -13.38 3.86 13.38
CA LYS A 89 -13.91 4.22 14.71
C LYS A 89 -13.61 3.19 15.78
N ARG A 90 -13.32 3.69 16.98
CA ARG A 90 -13.58 2.99 18.24
C ARG A 90 -15.07 3.17 18.58
N GLY A 91 -15.88 2.12 18.39
CA GLY A 91 -17.24 1.98 18.97
C GLY A 91 -18.34 2.96 18.48
N GLY A 92 -19.26 2.47 17.64
CA GLY A 92 -20.67 2.92 17.56
C GLY A 92 -21.02 4.34 17.08
N LYS A 93 -20.06 5.24 16.85
CA LYS A 93 -20.34 6.61 16.37
C LYS A 93 -20.44 6.65 14.82
N PRO A 94 -21.06 7.65 14.15
CA PRO A 94 -21.17 7.76 12.67
C PRO A 94 -19.85 8.17 11.99
N SER A 95 -19.27 7.34 11.09
CA SER A 95 -17.95 7.48 10.39
C SER A 95 -17.31 8.88 10.43
N PRO A 96 -15.98 9.04 10.69
CA PRO A 96 -15.34 10.31 10.38
C PRO A 96 -15.72 10.65 8.94
N ASN A 97 -16.17 11.87 8.71
CA ASN A 97 -16.42 12.28 7.35
C ASN A 97 -15.08 12.16 6.62
N GLN A 98 -15.07 11.79 5.35
CA GLN A 98 -13.79 11.58 4.65
C GLN A 98 -12.98 12.86 4.49
N ARG A 99 -13.65 14.00 4.67
CA ARG A 99 -13.03 15.28 4.96
C ARG A 99 -12.12 15.23 6.19
N ASP A 100 -12.51 14.57 7.27
CA ASP A 100 -11.75 14.51 8.53
C ASP A 100 -10.41 13.76 8.34
N ILE A 101 -10.41 12.64 7.60
CA ILE A 101 -9.17 11.91 7.28
C ILE A 101 -8.27 12.78 6.39
N SER A 102 -8.83 13.36 5.34
CA SER A 102 -8.07 14.20 4.41
C SER A 102 -7.46 15.42 5.12
N LEU A 103 -8.21 16.08 6.00
CA LEU A 103 -7.72 17.19 6.82
C LEU A 103 -6.60 16.74 7.77
N ARG A 104 -6.71 15.55 8.38
CA ARG A 104 -5.65 15.00 9.22
C ARG A 104 -4.36 14.73 8.42
N LEU A 105 -4.48 14.19 7.20
CA LEU A 105 -3.34 14.01 6.31
C LEU A 105 -2.66 15.35 5.98
N ILE A 106 -3.46 16.39 5.68
CA ILE A 106 -2.96 17.75 5.40
C ILE A 106 -2.23 18.32 6.63
N GLU A 107 -2.82 18.20 7.81
CA GLU A 107 -2.26 18.69 9.07
C GLU A 107 -0.87 18.09 9.33
N LEU A 108 -0.75 16.76 9.25
CA LEU A 108 0.50 16.04 9.49
C LEU A 108 1.55 16.37 8.42
N ALA A 109 1.16 16.49 7.16
CA ALA A 109 2.07 16.88 6.09
C ALA A 109 2.59 18.32 6.30
N ARG A 110 1.74 19.26 6.75
CA ARG A 110 2.16 20.62 7.10
C ARG A 110 3.08 20.70 8.32
N GLN A 111 3.04 19.70 9.19
CA GLN A 111 4.03 19.52 10.26
C GLN A 111 5.35 18.92 9.75
N ASN A 112 5.55 18.88 8.43
CA ASN A 112 6.74 18.34 7.76
C ASN A 112 6.99 16.85 8.07
N LYS A 113 5.92 16.06 8.28
CA LYS A 113 6.03 14.60 8.47
C LYS A 113 5.94 13.86 7.14
N ARG A 114 6.54 12.67 7.07
CA ARG A 114 6.33 11.69 6.00
C ARG A 114 5.07 10.88 6.31
N VAL A 115 3.96 11.22 5.65
CA VAL A 115 2.62 10.72 6.02
C VAL A 115 2.19 9.58 5.11
N LEU A 116 2.22 8.35 5.63
CA LEU A 116 1.73 7.18 4.91
C LEU A 116 0.22 7.01 5.12
N ARG A 117 -0.56 7.11 4.06
CA ARG A 117 -1.98 6.72 4.03
C ARG A 117 -2.09 5.30 3.48
N LEU A 118 -2.12 4.32 4.38
CA LEU A 118 -2.21 2.90 4.03
C LEU A 118 -3.69 2.49 3.87
N LYS A 119 -4.03 1.88 2.75
CA LYS A 119 -5.42 1.53 2.40
C LYS A 119 -5.52 0.05 2.04
N GLY A 120 -6.60 -0.63 2.41
CA GLY A 120 -6.83 -2.01 1.97
C GLY A 120 -6.97 -2.11 0.44
N GLY A 121 -6.44 -3.18 -0.15
CA GLY A 121 -6.48 -3.40 -1.59
C GLY A 121 -5.66 -2.38 -2.38
N ASP A 122 -6.29 -1.76 -3.36
CA ASP A 122 -5.73 -0.66 -4.16
C ASP A 122 -6.38 0.68 -3.80
N PRO A 123 -5.63 1.79 -3.66
CA PRO A 123 -6.20 3.08 -3.29
C PRO A 123 -7.33 3.59 -4.20
N PHE A 124 -7.31 3.22 -5.48
CA PHE A 124 -8.18 3.76 -6.53
C PHE A 124 -9.28 2.78 -6.99
N VAL A 125 -9.34 1.57 -6.43
CA VAL A 125 -10.46 0.63 -6.65
C VAL A 125 -11.39 0.67 -5.44
N PHE A 126 -12.49 1.41 -5.53
CA PHE A 126 -13.50 1.60 -4.45
C PHE A 126 -12.97 2.08 -3.09
N GLY A 127 -11.70 2.44 -3.00
CA GLY A 127 -11.04 2.89 -1.76
C GLY A 127 -11.22 4.39 -1.47
N ARG A 128 -11.88 5.16 -2.33
CA ARG A 128 -12.01 6.64 -2.25
C ARG A 128 -10.68 7.39 -2.26
N GLY A 129 -9.59 6.75 -2.70
CA GLY A 129 -8.28 7.40 -2.79
C GLY A 129 -8.28 8.60 -3.72
N GLY A 130 -9.11 8.61 -4.77
CA GLY A 130 -9.25 9.77 -5.66
C GLY A 130 -9.77 11.03 -4.95
N GLU A 131 -10.76 10.88 -4.06
CA GLU A 131 -11.31 12.00 -3.28
C GLU A 131 -10.28 12.55 -2.28
N GLU A 132 -9.60 11.65 -1.55
CA GLU A 132 -8.52 11.99 -0.62
C GLU A 132 -7.38 12.71 -1.39
N ALA A 133 -6.96 12.17 -2.54
CA ALA A 133 -5.91 12.73 -3.39
C ALA A 133 -6.25 14.12 -3.94
N GLN A 134 -7.47 14.31 -4.44
CA GLN A 134 -7.95 15.60 -4.92
C GLN A 134 -7.89 16.65 -3.81
N THR A 135 -8.32 16.29 -2.60
CA THR A 135 -8.32 17.19 -1.44
C THR A 135 -6.89 17.59 -1.07
N LEU A 136 -5.94 16.66 -1.07
CA LEU A 136 -4.52 16.93 -0.81
C LEU A 136 -3.92 17.92 -1.83
N ILE A 137 -4.16 17.67 -3.12
CA ILE A 137 -3.66 18.52 -4.20
C ILE A 137 -4.23 19.93 -4.10
N GLN A 138 -5.53 20.07 -3.83
CA GLN A 138 -6.19 21.37 -3.62
C GLN A 138 -5.59 22.18 -2.47
N HIS A 139 -4.97 21.52 -1.49
CA HIS A 139 -4.32 22.17 -0.34
C HIS A 139 -2.80 22.29 -0.49
N GLY A 140 -2.27 22.03 -1.68
CA GLY A 140 -0.84 22.15 -2.00
C GLY A 140 0.04 21.04 -1.41
N ILE A 141 -0.55 19.92 -0.99
CA ILE A 141 0.19 18.79 -0.43
C ILE A 141 0.69 17.90 -1.57
N ARG A 142 2.00 17.61 -1.57
CA ARG A 142 2.60 16.70 -2.55
C ARG A 142 2.22 15.26 -2.23
N LEU A 143 1.79 14.54 -3.25
CA LEU A 143 1.26 13.19 -3.15
C LEU A 143 2.04 12.23 -4.04
N ARG A 144 2.27 11.02 -3.55
CA ARG A 144 2.52 9.85 -4.39
C ARG A 144 1.43 8.81 -4.15
N VAL A 145 1.00 8.14 -5.22
CA VAL A 145 0.15 6.96 -5.13
C VAL A 145 1.00 5.73 -5.42
N VAL A 146 0.94 4.73 -4.54
CA VAL A 146 1.53 3.40 -4.74
C VAL A 146 0.39 2.40 -4.90
N PRO A 147 0.23 1.79 -6.08
CA PRO A 147 -0.81 0.79 -6.32
C PRO A 147 -0.68 -0.41 -5.39
N GLY A 148 -1.79 -1.11 -5.18
CA GLY A 148 -1.86 -2.37 -4.46
C GLY A 148 -2.63 -3.43 -5.24
N ILE A 149 -2.55 -4.68 -4.80
CA ILE A 149 -3.36 -5.75 -5.38
C ILE A 149 -4.81 -5.60 -4.91
N SER A 150 -5.74 -5.38 -5.84
CA SER A 150 -7.18 -5.29 -5.51
C SER A 150 -7.76 -6.66 -5.17
N ALA A 151 -8.68 -6.70 -4.21
CA ALA A 151 -9.38 -7.92 -3.79
C ALA A 151 -10.17 -8.59 -4.94
N GLY A 152 -10.71 -7.80 -5.88
CA GLY A 152 -11.41 -8.32 -7.05
C GLY A 152 -10.52 -9.02 -8.08
N ILE A 153 -9.19 -9.02 -7.88
CA ILE A 153 -8.24 -9.79 -8.70
C ILE A 153 -7.47 -10.77 -7.83
N GLY A 154 -6.71 -10.27 -6.86
CA GLY A 154 -5.86 -11.11 -6.01
C GLY A 154 -6.65 -12.03 -5.07
N GLY A 155 -7.77 -11.54 -4.53
CA GLY A 155 -8.66 -12.34 -3.70
C GLY A 155 -9.29 -13.50 -4.47
N LEU A 156 -9.75 -13.25 -5.70
CA LEU A 156 -10.29 -14.30 -6.58
C LEU A 156 -9.21 -15.33 -6.96
N ALA A 157 -7.98 -14.89 -7.22
CA ALA A 157 -6.87 -15.80 -7.52
C ALA A 157 -6.59 -16.77 -6.37
N TYR A 158 -6.66 -16.31 -5.11
CA TYR A 158 -6.52 -17.17 -3.92
C TYR A 158 -7.66 -18.19 -3.78
N ALA A 159 -8.83 -17.90 -4.36
CA ALA A 159 -9.95 -18.82 -4.44
C ALA A 159 -9.90 -19.74 -5.69
N GLY A 160 -8.87 -19.64 -6.53
CA GLY A 160 -8.76 -20.40 -7.77
C GLY A 160 -9.68 -19.91 -8.90
N ILE A 161 -10.19 -18.68 -8.81
CA ILE A 161 -11.11 -18.09 -9.79
C ILE A 161 -10.37 -17.02 -10.59
N PRO A 162 -10.06 -17.24 -11.88
CA PRO A 162 -9.47 -16.19 -12.71
C PRO A 162 -10.54 -15.15 -13.08
N VAL A 163 -10.15 -13.86 -13.05
CA VAL A 163 -11.08 -12.76 -13.41
C VAL A 163 -11.38 -12.72 -14.92
N THR A 164 -10.51 -13.33 -15.73
CA THR A 164 -10.71 -13.51 -17.17
C THR A 164 -10.33 -14.91 -17.60
N HIS A 165 -11.11 -15.49 -18.50
CA HIS A 165 -10.70 -16.67 -19.26
C HIS A 165 -11.11 -16.47 -20.73
N ARG A 166 -10.22 -16.83 -21.65
CA ARG A 166 -10.36 -16.47 -23.08
C ARG A 166 -11.65 -16.97 -23.72
N ASP A 167 -12.15 -18.12 -23.25
CA ASP A 167 -13.38 -18.75 -23.74
C ASP A 167 -14.63 -18.36 -22.93
N VAL A 168 -14.49 -17.52 -21.89
CA VAL A 168 -15.57 -17.14 -20.97
C VAL A 168 -15.96 -15.68 -21.12
N ASN A 169 -14.99 -14.76 -21.10
CA ASN A 169 -15.26 -13.32 -21.14
C ASN A 169 -14.15 -12.52 -21.82
N GLN A 170 -14.52 -11.38 -22.39
CA GLN A 170 -13.60 -10.38 -22.96
C GLN A 170 -13.60 -9.06 -22.17
N SER A 171 -14.40 -8.97 -21.11
CA SER A 171 -14.55 -7.76 -20.30
C SER A 171 -14.69 -8.11 -18.82
N VAL A 172 -14.18 -7.21 -17.98
CA VAL A 172 -14.35 -7.17 -16.53
C VAL A 172 -14.71 -5.73 -16.17
N THR A 173 -15.76 -5.55 -15.37
CA THR A 173 -16.17 -4.23 -14.87
C THR A 173 -16.01 -4.23 -13.36
N PHE A 174 -15.35 -3.19 -12.84
CA PHE A 174 -15.26 -2.91 -11.41
C PHE A 174 -16.36 -1.94 -11.04
#